data_AF-A0A3D0CD43-F1
#
_entry.id   AF-A0A3D0CD43-F1
#
_cell.length_a   1.000
_cell.length_b   1.000
_cell.length_c   1.000
_cell.angle_alpha   90.00
_cell.angle_beta   90.00
_cell.angle_gamma   90.00
#
_symmetry.space_group_name_H-M   'P 1'
#
loop_
_entity.id
_entity.type
_entity.pdbx_description
1 polymer ?
#
loop_
_entity_poly.entity_id
_entity_poly.type
_entity_poly.pdbx_seq_one_letter_code
_entity_poly.pdbx_strand_id
1 'polypeptide(L)' 'MFSNNGFIILLTLLIALMASITPMPLSVDAFRPDWVLIVLVYWCLALPNKVNIVTAWVMGFILDV' A
#
# COMPACT_ATOMS: atom_id res chain seq x y z
N MET A 1 19.16 -6.70 15.52
CA MET A 1 19.15 -5.41 14.79
C MET A 1 18.59 -5.73 13.40
N PHE A 2 17.29 -5.75 13.10
CA PHE A 2 16.30 -4.67 13.16
C PHE A 2 14.94 -5.24 13.63
N SER A 3 14.53 -4.89 14.83
CA SER A 3 13.31 -5.43 15.48
C SER A 3 12.01 -4.74 15.03
N ASN A 4 12.00 -4.01 13.90
CA ASN A 4 10.88 -3.11 13.59
C ASN A 4 10.37 -3.15 12.13
N ASN A 5 10.47 -4.29 11.45
CA ASN A 5 9.98 -4.44 10.06
C ASN A 5 8.48 -4.11 9.92
N GLY A 6 7.68 -4.27 10.98
CA GLY A 6 6.25 -3.92 10.97
C GLY A 6 6.01 -2.41 10.81
N PHE A 7 6.85 -1.58 11.42
CA PHE A 7 6.73 -0.13 11.31
C PHE A 7 7.02 0.37 9.89
N ILE A 8 8.00 -0.24 9.20
CA ILE A 8 8.33 0.09 7.82
C ILE A 8 7.18 -0.30 6.87
N ILE A 9 6.56 -1.47 7.09
CA ILE A 9 5.38 -1.90 6.33
C ILE A 9 4.24 -0.88 6.52
N LEU A 10 3.93 -0.52 7.76
CA LEU A 10 2.88 0.46 8.06
C LEU A 10 3.17 1.82 7.38
N LEU A 11 4.40 2.32 7.49
CA LEU A 11 4.81 3.60 6.95
C LEU A 11 4.73 3.62 5.42
N THR A 12 5.17 2.55 4.75
CA THR A 12 5.06 2.42 3.29
C THR A 12 3.61 2.30 2.80
N LEU A 13 2.76 1.57 3.52
CA LEU A 13 1.31 1.50 3.23
C LEU A 13 0.62 2.85 3.42
N LEU A 14 1.00 3.61 4.46
CA LEU A 14 0.48 4.96 4.70
C LEU A 14 0.87 5.93 3.58
N ILE A 15 2.11 5.88 3.12
CA ILE A 15 2.57 6.68 1.97
C ILE A 15 1.78 6.31 0.70
N ALA A 16 1.54 5.02 0.46
CA ALA A 16 0.75 4.57 -0.69
C ALA A 16 -0.71 5.05 -0.62
N LEU A 17 -1.33 5.02 0.56
CA LEU A 17 -2.67 5.59 0.77
C LEU A 17 -2.69 7.09 0.48
N MET A 18 -1.72 7.84 1.00
CA MET A 18 -1.61 9.27 0.73
C MET A 18 -1.44 9.55 -0.77
N ALA A 19 -0.59 8.80 -1.47
CA ALA A 19 -0.40 8.91 -2.91
C ALA A 19 -1.68 8.58 -3.71
N SER A 20 -2.54 7.70 -3.19
CA SER A 20 -3.85 7.40 -3.79
C SER A 20 -4.90 8.50 -3.57
N ILE A 21 -4.80 9.28 -2.49
CA ILE A 21 -5.77 10.36 -2.19
C ILE A 21 -5.34 11.69 -2.83
N THR A 22 -4.04 11.90 -3.04
CA THR A 22 -3.54 13.15 -3.62
C THR A 22 -4.08 13.35 -5.04
N PRO A 23 -4.75 14.50 -5.32
CA PRO A 23 -5.24 14.79 -6.66
C PRO A 23 -4.06 15.00 -7.60
N MET A 24 -3.99 14.19 -8.66
CA MET A 24 -2.97 14.31 -9.69
C MET A 24 -3.44 15.22 -10.83
N PRO A 25 -2.53 15.83 -11.61
CA PRO A 25 -2.90 16.59 -12.79
C PRO A 25 -3.64 15.70 -13.80
N LEU A 26 -4.65 16.25 -14.50
CA LEU A 26 -5.51 15.52 -15.45
C LEU A 26 -4.74 14.71 -16.51
N SER A 27 -3.55 15.16 -16.91
CA SER A 27 -2.70 14.48 -17.88
C SER A 27 -2.05 13.19 -17.35
N VAL A 28 -1.89 13.08 -16.03
CA VAL A 28 -1.22 11.95 -15.36
C VAL A 28 -2.25 11.03 -14.68
N ASP A 29 -3.45 11.54 -14.43
CA ASP A 29 -4.51 10.82 -13.72
C ASP A 29 -4.92 9.51 -14.44
N ALA A 30 -4.94 9.50 -15.77
CA ALA A 30 -5.21 8.30 -16.57
C ALA A 30 -4.14 7.20 -16.46
N PHE A 31 -2.91 7.57 -16.07
CA PHE A 31 -1.78 6.64 -15.91
C PHE A 31 -1.45 6.36 -14.45
N ARG A 32 -2.28 6.81 -13.51
CA ARG A 32 -2.06 6.61 -12.09
C ARG A 32 -2.20 5.12 -11.75
N PRO A 33 -1.12 4.43 -11.37
CA PRO A 33 -1.24 3.05 -10.93
C PRO A 33 -1.88 3.00 -9.54
N ASP A 34 -2.44 1.85 -9.19
CA ASP A 34 -2.87 1.59 -7.82
C ASP A 34 -1.64 1.43 -6.91
N TRP A 35 -1.27 2.52 -6.24
CA TRP A 35 -0.09 2.59 -5.37
C TRP A 35 -0.17 1.62 -4.20
N VAL A 36 -1.35 1.47 -3.61
CA VAL A 36 -1.57 0.59 -2.46
C VAL A 36 -1.45 -0.86 -2.89
N LEU A 37 -2.02 -1.22 -4.04
CA LEU A 37 -1.91 -2.55 -4.62
C LEU A 37 -0.44 -2.89 -4.92
N ILE A 38 0.33 -2.00 -5.53
CA ILE A 38 1.76 -2.23 -5.80
C ILE A 38 2.52 -2.50 -4.50
N VAL A 39 2.32 -1.68 -3.47
CA VAL A 39 3.01 -1.84 -2.18
C VAL A 39 2.55 -3.11 -1.45
N LEU A 40 1.27 -3.45 -1.50
CA LEU A 40 0.74 -4.69 -0.94
C LEU A 40 1.35 -5.92 -1.62
N VAL A 41 1.39 -5.94 -2.95
CA VAL A 41 1.98 -7.05 -3.72
C VAL A 41 3.46 -7.20 -3.37
N TYR A 42 4.20 -6.09 -3.29
CA TYR A 42 5.60 -6.12 -2.87
C TYR A 42 5.77 -6.77 -1.49
N TRP A 43 5.00 -6.35 -0.48
CA TRP A 43 5.15 -6.89 0.87
C TRP A 43 4.63 -8.32 1.03
N CYS A 44 3.60 -8.71 0.29
CA CYS A 44 3.16 -10.10 0.20
C CYS A 44 4.28 -11.02 -0.32
N LEU A 45 5.07 -10.55 -1.29
CA LEU A 45 6.21 -11.31 -1.81
C LEU A 45 7.43 -11.27 -0.88
N ALA A 46 7.72 -10.11 -0.28
CA ALA A 46 8.91 -9.93 0.55
C ALA A 46 8.79 -10.56 1.95
N LEU A 47 7.62 -10.44 2.60
CA LEU A 47 7.35 -10.94 3.95
C LEU A 47 5.92 -11.51 4.05
N PRO A 48 5.66 -12.70 3.47
CA PRO A 48 4.34 -13.34 3.51
C PRO A 48 3.87 -13.73 4.92
N ASN A 49 4.78 -13.78 5.90
CA ASN A 49 4.44 -14.03 7.30
C ASN A 49 3.83 -12.80 8.01
N LYS A 50 3.96 -11.60 7.44
CA LYS A 50 3.49 -10.34 8.04
C LYS A 50 2.38 -9.67 7.22
N VAL A 51 2.45 -9.78 5.90
CA VAL A 51 1.43 -9.24 4.99
C VAL A 51 0.79 -10.40 4.26
N ASN A 52 -0.50 -10.57 4.53
CA ASN A 52 -1.30 -11.74 4.15
C ASN A 52 -2.54 -11.27 3.37
N ILE A 53 -3.36 -12.22 2.93
CA ILE A 53 -4.62 -11.91 2.24
C ILE A 53 -5.55 -11.01 3.10
N VAL A 54 -5.53 -11.19 4.43
CA VAL A 54 -6.35 -10.39 5.36
C VAL A 54 -5.91 -8.94 5.38
N THR A 55 -4.60 -8.66 5.42
CA THR A 55 -4.10 -7.28 5.39
C THR A 55 -4.39 -6.61 4.05
N ALA A 56 -4.29 -7.35 2.95
CA ALA A 56 -4.67 -6.83 1.63
C ALA A 56 -6.18 -6.51 1.56
N TRP A 57 -7.02 -7.38 2.10
CA TRP A 57 -8.47 -7.14 2.16
C TRP A 57 -8.83 -5.91 3.01
N VAL A 58 -8.23 -5.74 4.19
CA VAL A 58 -8.45 -4.55 5.03
C VAL A 58 -8.02 -3.27 4.32
N MET A 59 -6.86 -3.27 3.66
CA MET A 59 -6.38 -2.11 2.93
C MET A 59 -7.26 -1.77 1.72
N GLY A 60 -7.78 -2.78 1.01
CA GLY A 60 -8.78 -2.59 -0.05
C GLY A 60 -10.07 -1.98 0.49
N PHE A 61 -10.57 -2.48 1.63
CA PHE A 61 -11.75 -1.90 2.29
C PHE A 61 -11.54 -0.43 2.69
N ILE A 62 -10.35 -0.07 3.19
CA ILE A 62 -10.01 1.32 3.53
C ILE A 62 -9.95 2.21 2.28
N LEU A 63 -9.53 1.68 1.14
CA LEU A 63 -9.50 2.42 -0.12
C LEU A 63 -10.89 2.65 -0.73
N ASP A 64 -11.78 1.68 -0.55
CA ASP A 64 -13.13 1.71 -1.13
C ASP A 64 -14.11 2.60 -0.35
N VAL A 65 -13.82 2.88 0.93
CA VAL A 65 -14.60 3.77 1.82
C VAL A 65 -14.22 5.24 1.62
#